data_AF-A0A833YTY1-F1
#
_entry.id   AF-A0A833YTY1-F1
#
_cell.length_a   1.000
_cell.length_b   1.000
_cell.length_c   1.000
_cell.angle_alpha   90.00
_cell.angle_beta   90.00
_cell.angle_gamma   90.00
#
_symmetry.space_group_name_H-M   'P 1'
#
loop_
_entity.id
_entity.type
_entity.pdbx_description
1 polymer ?
#
loop_
_entity_poly.entity_id
_entity_poly.type
_entity_poly.pdbx_seq_one_letter_code
_entity_poly.pdbx_strand_id
1 'polypeptide(L)' 'MKPMTKEEWDARQSVIRKVVDPETGRTRLIKGDGEVLEEIVTKERHREINKQATRGDGLAFQMRAGLLP' A
#
# COMPACT_ATOMS: atom_id res chain seq x y z
N MET A 1 -15.00 -15.92 28.77
CA MET A 1 -14.97 -15.59 27.33
C MET A 1 -15.48 -16.82 26.58
N LYS A 2 -16.54 -16.71 25.78
CA LYS A 2 -16.96 -17.81 24.91
C LYS A 2 -16.05 -17.81 23.67
N PRO A 3 -15.37 -18.91 23.35
CA PRO A 3 -14.62 -19.01 22.10
C PRO A 3 -15.57 -18.84 20.91
N MET A 4 -15.13 -18.15 19.87
CA MET A 4 -15.89 -18.04 18.63
C MET A 4 -15.94 -19.40 17.92
N THR A 5 -16.98 -19.63 17.12
CA THR A 5 -17.02 -20.81 16.24
C THR A 5 -16.05 -20.64 15.07
N LYS A 6 -15.76 -21.74 14.38
CA LYS A 6 -14.91 -21.70 13.19
C LYS A 6 -15.53 -20.80 12.11
N GLU A 7 -16.83 -20.89 11.92
CA GLU A 7 -17.58 -20.11 10.92
C GLU A 7 -17.50 -18.61 11.23
N GLU A 8 -17.61 -18.23 12.51
CA GLU A 8 -17.45 -16.84 12.96
C GLU A 8 -16.02 -16.32 12.73
N TRP A 9 -15.02 -17.18 12.98
CA TRP A 9 -13.63 -16.84 12.73
C TRP A 9 -13.35 -16.66 11.23
N ASP A 10 -13.78 -17.60 10.40
CA ASP A 10 -13.60 -17.57 8.95
C ASP A 10 -14.29 -16.33 8.34
N ALA A 11 -15.53 -16.05 8.76
CA ALA A 11 -16.27 -14.85 8.34
C ALA A 11 -15.49 -13.57 8.69
N ARG A 12 -15.00 -13.47 9.94
CA ARG A 12 -14.17 -12.35 10.38
C ARG A 12 -12.88 -12.20 9.58
N GLN A 13 -12.18 -13.30 9.30
CA GLN A 13 -10.93 -13.27 8.53
C GLN A 13 -11.12 -12.98 7.04
N SER A 14 -12.32 -13.21 6.50
CA SER A 14 -12.61 -12.95 5.07
C SER A 14 -12.79 -11.47 4.72
N VAL A 15 -12.96 -10.59 5.71
CA VAL A 15 -13.24 -9.17 5.48
C VAL A 15 -11.96 -8.43 5.07
N ILE A 16 -12.02 -7.71 3.95
CA ILE A 16 -10.97 -6.81 3.47
C ILE A 16 -11.45 -5.36 3.54
N ARG A 17 -10.65 -4.46 4.11
CA ARG A 17 -10.96 -3.03 4.25
C ARG A 17 -9.79 -2.14 3.88
N LYS A 18 -10.07 -0.98 3.28
CA LYS A 18 -9.08 0.09 3.08
C LYS A 18 -8.99 0.93 4.36
N VAL A 19 -7.81 1.05 4.93
CA VAL A 19 -7.54 1.81 6.15
C VAL A 19 -6.46 2.84 5.87
N VAL A 20 -6.68 4.07 6.30
CA VAL A 20 -5.65 5.13 6.25
C VAL A 20 -4.81 5.04 7.51
N ASP A 21 -3.50 4.87 7.33
CA ASP A 21 -2.52 4.96 8.41
C ASP A 21 -2.42 6.41 8.89
N PRO A 22 -2.74 6.71 10.16
CA PRO A 22 -2.75 8.08 10.68
C PRO A 22 -1.35 8.71 10.77
N GLU A 23 -0.28 7.90 10.85
CA GLU A 23 1.09 8.43 10.97
C GLU A 23 1.67 8.80 9.60
N THR A 24 1.44 7.94 8.60
CA THR A 24 2.06 8.10 7.27
C THR A 24 1.10 8.63 6.19
N GLY A 25 -0.20 8.66 6.47
CA GLY A 25 -1.25 8.99 5.51
C GLY A 25 -1.46 7.95 4.41
N ARG A 26 -0.77 6.80 4.46
CA ARG A 26 -0.87 5.76 3.44
C ARG A 26 -2.14 4.93 3.62
N THR A 27 -2.88 4.72 2.53
CA THR A 27 -3.98 3.75 2.49
C THR A 27 -3.42 2.33 2.36
N ARG A 28 -3.85 1.43 3.24
CA ARG A 28 -3.49 0.00 3.24
C ARG A 28 -4.74 -0.85 3.09
N LEU A 29 -4.62 -1.99 2.41
CA LEU A 29 -5.64 -3.04 2.46
C LEU A 29 -5.35 -3.92 3.68
N ILE A 30 -6.35 -4.06 4.56
CA ILE A 30 -6.26 -4.88 5.76
C ILE A 30 -7.27 -6.01 5.67
N LYS A 31 -6.79 -7.24 5.85
CA LYS A 31 -7.61 -8.45 5.95
C LYS A 31 -7.74 -8.93 7.39
N GLY A 32 -8.95 -9.34 7.76
CA GLY A 32 -9.23 -9.88 9.07
C GLY A 32 -8.76 -8.95 10.19
N ASP A 33 -7.89 -9.46 11.04
CA ASP A 33 -7.45 -8.76 12.26
C ASP A 33 -6.24 -7.85 12.08
N GLY A 34 -5.60 -7.83 10.91
CA GLY A 34 -4.43 -6.96 10.70
C GLY A 34 -3.47 -7.37 9.59
N GLU A 35 -3.77 -8.42 8.83
CA GLU A 35 -2.93 -8.80 7.70
C GLU A 35 -2.93 -7.67 6.66
N VAL A 36 -1.74 -7.16 6.30
CA VAL A 36 -1.59 -6.14 5.28
C VAL A 36 -1.49 -6.81 3.91
N LEU A 37 -2.36 -6.41 2.99
CA LEU A 37 -2.38 -6.92 1.62
C LEU A 37 -1.82 -5.90 0.62
N GLU A 38 -1.22 -6.42 -0.44
CA GLU A 38 -0.87 -5.65 -1.64
C GLU A 38 -2.06 -5.59 -2.61
N GLU A 39 -2.26 -4.43 -3.25
CA GLU A 39 -3.28 -4.22 -4.27
C GLU A 39 -2.63 -4.37 -5.65
N ILE A 40 -3.12 -5.32 -6.47
CA ILE A 40 -2.82 -5.30 -7.91
C ILE A 40 -3.55 -4.11 -8.51
N VAL A 41 -2.79 -3.16 -9.04
CA VAL A 41 -3.33 -1.93 -9.64
C VAL A 41 -3.30 -2.01 -11.16
N THR A 42 -4.01 -1.09 -11.82
CA THR A 42 -3.93 -0.93 -13.27
C THR A 42 -2.50 -0.58 -13.70
N LYS A 43 -2.19 -0.86 -14.98
CA LYS A 43 -0.88 -0.54 -15.56
C LYS A 43 -0.56 0.95 -15.46
N GLU A 44 -1.55 1.80 -15.68
CA GLU A 44 -1.46 3.25 -15.61
C GLU A 44 -1.12 3.69 -14.18
N ARG A 45 -1.85 3.17 -13.19
CA ARG A 45 -1.59 3.47 -11.78
C ARG A 45 -0.23 2.97 -11.32
N HIS A 46 0.17 1.78 -11.75
CA HIS A 46 1.50 1.24 -11.48
C HIS A 46 2.62 2.16 -12.01
N ARG A 47 2.47 2.67 -13.23
CA ARG A 47 3.41 3.64 -13.82
C ARG A 47 3.50 4.93 -13.02
N GLU A 48 2.37 5.47 -12.55
CA GLU A 48 2.35 6.66 -11.70
C GLU A 48 3.08 6.45 -10.37
N ILE A 49 2.81 5.33 -9.70
CA ILE A 49 3.45 4.96 -8.44
C ILE A 49 4.97 4.89 -8.65
N ASN A 50 5.42 4.19 -9.69
CA ASN A 50 6.85 4.08 -9.99
C ASN A 50 7.48 5.44 -10.27
N LYS A 51 6.83 6.29 -11.07
CA LYS A 51 7.32 7.65 -11.36
C LYS A 51 7.45 8.49 -10.09
N GLN A 52 6.50 8.39 -9.17
CA GLN A 52 6.55 9.10 -7.90
C GLN A 52 7.65 8.55 -6.98
N ALA A 53 7.77 7.22 -6.89
CA ALA A 53 8.74 6.54 -6.04
C ALA A 53 10.19 6.84 -6.46
N THR A 54 10.47 6.89 -7.76
CA THR A 54 11.84 7.12 -8.29
C THR A 54 12.14 8.59 -8.59
N ARG A 55 11.25 9.52 -8.22
CA ARG A 55 11.42 10.96 -8.50
C ARG A 55 12.73 11.50 -7.92
N GLY A 56 13.09 11.08 -6.70
CA GLY A 56 14.33 11.48 -6.04
C GLY A 56 15.58 11.02 -6.80
N ASP A 57 15.59 9.76 -7.25
CA ASP A 57 16.70 9.19 -8.04
C ASP A 57 16.88 9.94 -9.36
N GLY A 58 15.76 10.25 -10.03
CA GLY A 58 15.77 11.03 -11.26
C GLY A 58 16.36 12.42 -11.07
N LEU A 59 15.99 13.13 -10.01
CA LEU A 59 16.55 14.43 -9.67
C LEU A 59 18.04 14.33 -9.34
N ALA A 60 18.43 13.37 -8.50
CA ALA A 60 19.83 13.17 -8.12
C ALA A 60 20.71 12.86 -9.35
N PHE A 61 20.22 12.04 -10.28
CA PHE A 61 20.87 11.77 -11.55
C PHE A 61 21.02 13.06 -12.38
N GLN A 62 19.93 13.81 -12.57
CA GLN A 62 19.94 15.03 -13.39
C GLN A 62 20.90 16.09 -12.84
N MET A 63 20.96 16.28 -11.52
CA MET A 63 21.92 17.19 -10.87
C MET A 63 23.36 16.73 -11.11
N ARG A 64 23.67 15.44 -10.91
CA ARG A 64 25.03 14.90 -11.12
C ARG A 64 25.45 14.95 -12.60
N ALA A 65 24.51 14.80 -13.51
CA ALA A 65 24.75 14.86 -14.95
C ALA A 65 24.82 16.29 -15.51
N GLY A 66 24.63 17.32 -14.68
CA GLY A 66 24.60 18.72 -15.14
C GLY A 66 23.40 19.04 -16.05
N LEU A 67 22.32 18.26 -15.96
CA LEU A 67 21.08 18.44 -16.73
C LEU A 67 20.09 19.37 -16.04
N LEU A 68 20.36 19.74 -14.79
CA LEU A 68 19.66 20.79 -14.06
C LEU A 68 20.64 21.94 -13.80
N PRO A 69 20.19 23.21 -13.90
CA PRO A 69 21.00 24.38 -13.61
C PRO A 69 21.41 24.46 -12.13
#